data_AF-A0A7J2R685-F1
#
_entry.id   AF-A0A7J2R685-F1
#
_cell.length_a   1.000
_cell.length_b   1.000
_cell.length_c   1.000
_cell.angle_alpha   90.00
_cell.angle_beta   90.00
_cell.angle_gamma   90.00
#
_symmetry.space_group_name_H-M   'P 1'
#
loop_
_entity.id
_entity.type
_entity.pdbx_description
1 polymer ?
#
loop_
_entity_poly.entity_id
_entity_poly.type
_entity_poly.pdbx_seq_one_letter_code
_entity_poly.pdbx_strand_id
1 'polypeptide(L)'
;MNNYAHLREKAAKLRQNGYSINDICKRLNKGKGTVWYWIKDVEMLKTNVFLDRKKRKNKKAAIAAARAVKKKFKDIHKAAEKMAIEEWKNNLKDNFEFQQFIMLYWCEGCKKTKHYLSVSNSDPQLIKFALKWLRNINYHNKKIEANIQLHVDQNEENVKTFWRQETDINEIKVQRKSNSGKMSGRNWNSKYGVLSLRLSDAYLKTKIDKWIELLGIKLTGNL
;
A
#
# COMPACT_ATOMS: atom_id res chain seq x y z
N MET A 1 -28.07 20.35 -40.23
CA MET A 1 -29.29 19.68 -39.70
C MET A 1 -28.89 18.74 -38.57
N ASN A 2 -29.53 18.86 -37.40
CA ASN A 2 -29.07 18.24 -36.15
C ASN A 2 -29.49 16.75 -36.10
N ASN A 3 -28.59 15.86 -36.53
CA ASN A 3 -28.84 14.43 -36.82
C ASN A 3 -29.04 13.52 -35.58
N TYR A 4 -29.68 14.04 -34.53
CA TYR A 4 -29.84 13.34 -33.25
C TYR A 4 -31.28 13.30 -32.73
N ALA A 5 -32.27 13.63 -33.56
CA ALA A 5 -33.68 13.64 -33.17
C ALA A 5 -34.11 12.31 -32.49
N HIS A 6 -33.74 11.18 -33.10
CA HIS A 6 -34.03 9.84 -32.57
C HIS A 6 -33.32 9.55 -31.22
N LEU A 7 -32.09 10.06 -31.01
CA LEU A 7 -31.39 9.89 -29.73
C LEU A 7 -31.97 10.78 -28.64
N ARG A 8 -32.43 11.98 -28.99
CA ARG A 8 -33.11 12.90 -28.07
C ARG A 8 -34.43 12.32 -27.58
N GLU A 9 -35.24 11.78 -28.50
CA GLU A 9 -36.49 11.11 -28.15
C GLU A 9 -36.24 9.88 -27.26
N LYS A 10 -35.23 9.07 -27.60
CA LYS A 10 -34.81 7.93 -26.78
C LYS A 10 -34.32 8.35 -25.39
N ALA A 11 -33.59 9.46 -25.29
CA ALA A 11 -33.15 10.02 -24.01
C ALA A 11 -34.34 10.47 -23.14
N ALA A 12 -35.34 11.13 -23.73
CA ALA A 12 -36.57 11.54 -23.04
C ALA A 12 -37.37 10.34 -22.53
N LYS A 13 -37.58 9.31 -23.36
CA LYS A 13 -38.26 8.05 -22.96
C LYS A 13 -37.51 7.35 -21.83
N LEU A 14 -36.17 7.28 -21.89
CA LEU A 14 -35.38 6.73 -20.79
C LEU A 14 -35.53 7.57 -19.51
N ARG A 15 -35.53 8.91 -19.62
CA ARG A 15 -35.70 9.79 -18.46
C ARG A 15 -37.07 9.61 -17.80
N GLN A 16 -38.15 9.57 -18.58
CA GLN A 16 -39.50 9.28 -18.09
C GLN A 16 -39.58 7.92 -17.40
N ASN A 17 -38.89 6.91 -17.95
CA ASN A 17 -38.77 5.57 -17.36
C ASN A 17 -37.83 5.50 -16.14
N GLY A 18 -37.45 6.63 -15.53
CA GLY A 18 -36.72 6.71 -14.27
C GLY A 18 -35.20 6.48 -14.37
N TYR A 19 -34.61 6.57 -15.56
CA TYR A 19 -33.16 6.45 -15.74
C TYR A 19 -32.44 7.76 -15.38
N SER A 20 -31.29 7.64 -14.69
CA SER A 20 -30.46 8.81 -14.35
C SER A 20 -29.72 9.35 -15.58
N ILE A 21 -29.27 10.61 -15.53
CA ILE A 21 -28.45 11.22 -16.59
C ILE A 21 -27.24 10.33 -16.93
N ASN A 22 -26.56 9.79 -15.92
CA ASN A 22 -25.40 8.88 -16.10
C ASN A 22 -25.79 7.58 -16.81
N ASP A 23 -26.96 7.00 -16.50
CA ASP A 23 -27.43 5.76 -17.15
C ASP A 23 -27.76 6.01 -18.62
N ILE A 24 -28.35 7.17 -18.94
CA ILE A 24 -28.65 7.59 -20.31
C ILE A 24 -27.36 7.86 -21.09
N CYS A 25 -26.39 8.56 -20.50
CA CYS A 25 -25.07 8.79 -21.10
C CYS A 25 -24.39 7.48 -21.52
N LYS A 26 -24.38 6.48 -20.62
CA LYS A 26 -23.82 5.15 -20.91
C LYS A 26 -24.56 4.42 -22.03
N ARG A 27 -25.90 4.48 -22.03
CA ARG A 27 -26.74 3.78 -23.01
C ARG A 27 -26.70 4.38 -24.40
N LEU A 28 -26.55 5.70 -24.49
CA LEU A 28 -26.54 6.42 -25.76
C LEU A 28 -25.12 6.77 -26.24
N ASN A 29 -24.10 6.47 -25.42
CA ASN A 29 -22.70 6.86 -25.64
C ASN A 29 -22.55 8.36 -25.97
N LYS A 30 -23.15 9.21 -25.14
CA LYS A 30 -23.12 10.68 -25.28
C LYS A 30 -22.67 11.36 -24.01
N GLY A 31 -22.04 12.53 -24.17
CA GLY A 31 -21.55 13.35 -23.07
C GLY A 31 -22.69 13.91 -22.19
N LYS A 32 -22.37 14.17 -20.92
CA LYS A 32 -23.36 14.66 -19.93
C LYS A 32 -24.04 15.95 -20.33
N GLY A 33 -23.30 16.91 -20.90
CA GLY A 33 -23.86 18.19 -21.36
C GLY A 33 -24.90 18.00 -22.47
N THR A 34 -24.60 17.13 -23.44
CA THR A 34 -25.52 16.79 -24.54
C THR A 34 -26.79 16.12 -24.02
N VAL A 35 -26.65 15.13 -23.15
CA VAL A 35 -27.79 14.39 -22.58
C VAL A 35 -28.63 15.29 -21.66
N TRP A 36 -28.01 16.12 -20.84
CA TRP A 36 -28.72 17.08 -19.98
C TRP A 36 -29.55 18.05 -20.82
N TYR A 37 -28.96 18.62 -21.88
CA TYR A 37 -29.68 19.54 -22.76
C TYR A 37 -30.91 18.89 -23.42
N TRP A 38 -30.85 17.59 -23.72
CA TRP A 38 -31.97 16.85 -24.30
C TRP A 38 -33.11 16.56 -23.33
N ILE A 39 -32.84 16.46 -22.03
CA ILE A 39 -33.80 15.97 -21.02
C ILE A 39 -34.06 16.96 -19.88
N LYS A 40 -33.49 18.17 -19.92
CA LYS A 40 -33.59 19.18 -18.85
C LYS A 40 -35.05 19.54 -18.50
N ASP A 41 -35.94 19.50 -19.50
CA ASP A 41 -37.36 19.82 -19.36
C ASP A 41 -38.24 18.55 -19.24
N VAL A 42 -37.62 17.37 -19.09
CA VAL A 42 -38.33 16.09 -18.96
C VAL A 42 -38.36 15.66 -17.49
N GLU A 43 -39.54 15.71 -16.89
CA GLU A 43 -39.76 15.20 -15.54
C GLU A 43 -39.50 13.70 -15.45
N MET A 44 -38.87 13.30 -14.36
CA MET A 44 -38.59 11.89 -14.08
C MET A 44 -39.73 11.33 -13.23
N LEU A 45 -40.38 10.24 -13.67
CA LEU A 45 -41.22 9.44 -12.75
C LEU A 45 -40.34 8.99 -11.57
N LYS A 46 -40.86 9.08 -10.34
CA LYS A 46 -40.17 8.68 -9.10
C LYS A 46 -39.34 7.42 -9.38
N THR A 47 -38.02 7.57 -9.23
CA THR A 47 -36.96 6.61 -9.61
C THR A 47 -37.48 5.19 -9.85
N ASN A 48 -37.32 4.68 -11.07
CA ASN A 48 -37.78 3.35 -11.45
C ASN A 48 -37.39 2.32 -10.37
N VAL A 49 -38.40 1.75 -9.72
CA VAL A 49 -38.26 0.88 -8.54
C VAL A 49 -37.35 -0.32 -8.85
N PHE A 50 -37.34 -0.81 -10.10
CA PHE A 50 -36.45 -1.87 -10.54
C PHE A 50 -34.98 -1.44 -10.62
N LEU A 51 -34.70 -0.23 -11.11
CA LEU A 51 -33.34 0.33 -11.18
C LEU A 51 -32.80 0.63 -9.79
N ASP A 52 -33.63 1.20 -8.91
CA ASP A 52 -33.25 1.46 -7.52
C ASP A 52 -33.04 0.15 -6.75
N ARG A 53 -33.92 -0.85 -6.92
CA ARG A 53 -33.76 -2.19 -6.32
C ARG A 53 -32.47 -2.88 -6.79
N LYS A 54 -32.13 -2.79 -8.10
CA LYS A 54 -30.87 -3.33 -8.65
C LYS A 54 -29.65 -2.58 -8.10
N LYS A 55 -29.68 -1.24 -8.04
CA LYS A 55 -28.61 -0.43 -7.44
C LYS A 55 -28.43 -0.73 -5.94
N ARG A 56 -29.52 -0.84 -5.18
CA ARG A 56 -29.51 -1.24 -3.75
C ARG A 56 -28.98 -2.66 -3.55
N LYS A 57 -29.40 -3.62 -4.38
CA LYS A 57 -28.88 -5.00 -4.34
C LYS A 57 -27.38 -5.04 -4.62
N ASN A 58 -26.91 -4.32 -5.64
CA ASN A 58 -25.49 -4.20 -5.97
C ASN A 58 -24.70 -3.53 -4.84
N LYS A 59 -25.24 -2.47 -4.22
CA LYS A 59 -24.62 -1.82 -3.06
C LYS A 59 -24.55 -2.76 -1.86
N LYS A 60 -25.62 -3.50 -1.55
CA LYS A 60 -25.64 -4.50 -0.48
C LYS A 60 -24.62 -5.61 -0.74
N ALA A 61 -24.54 -6.12 -1.97
CA ALA A 61 -23.56 -7.13 -2.35
C ALA A 61 -22.12 -6.59 -2.22
N ALA A 62 -21.85 -5.37 -2.68
CA ALA A 62 -20.54 -4.74 -2.53
C ALA A 62 -20.14 -4.53 -1.06
N ILE A 63 -21.08 -4.11 -0.20
CA ILE A 63 -20.85 -3.98 1.25
C ILE A 63 -20.60 -5.35 1.87
N ALA A 64 -21.37 -6.38 1.52
CA ALA A 64 -21.19 -7.73 2.01
C ALA A 64 -19.83 -8.29 1.60
N ALA A 65 -19.42 -8.10 0.33
CA ALA A 65 -18.11 -8.48 -0.16
C ALA A 65 -16.99 -7.74 0.59
N ALA A 66 -17.11 -6.42 0.77
CA ALA A 66 -16.13 -5.65 1.54
C ALA A 66 -16.03 -6.11 3.00
N ARG A 67 -17.16 -6.46 3.64
CA ARG A 67 -17.18 -7.04 4.99
C ARG A 67 -16.52 -8.42 5.04
N ALA A 68 -16.80 -9.28 4.06
CA ALA A 68 -16.19 -10.60 3.96
C ALA A 68 -14.67 -10.51 3.79
N VAL A 69 -14.20 -9.62 2.91
CA VAL A 69 -12.78 -9.33 2.72
C VAL A 69 -12.14 -8.80 4.00
N LYS A 70 -12.78 -7.82 4.67
CA LYS A 70 -12.31 -7.28 5.95
C LYS A 70 -12.22 -8.36 7.03
N LYS A 71 -13.23 -9.24 7.13
CA LYS A 71 -13.23 -10.36 8.06
C LYS A 71 -12.07 -11.32 7.77
N LYS A 72 -11.92 -11.73 6.50
CA LYS A 72 -10.81 -12.59 6.06
C LYS A 72 -9.44 -12.02 6.44
N PHE A 73 -9.19 -10.75 6.15
CA PHE A 73 -7.91 -10.12 6.53
C PHE A 73 -7.73 -10.04 8.05
N LYS A 74 -8.79 -9.73 8.80
CA LYS A 74 -8.74 -9.74 10.28
C LYS A 74 -8.34 -11.12 10.81
N ASP A 75 -8.90 -12.18 10.24
CA ASP A 75 -8.62 -13.56 10.68
C ASP A 75 -7.17 -13.96 10.32
N ILE A 76 -6.68 -13.56 9.14
CA ILE A 76 -5.26 -13.75 8.75
C ILE A 76 -4.31 -13.02 9.70
N HIS A 77 -4.61 -11.76 10.05
CA HIS A 77 -3.78 -10.99 11.00
C HIS A 77 -3.76 -11.63 12.39
N LYS A 78 -4.91 -12.09 12.90
CA LYS A 78 -4.98 -12.83 14.16
C LYS A 78 -4.16 -14.11 14.14
N ALA A 79 -4.22 -14.86 13.04
CA ALA A 79 -3.40 -16.06 12.87
C ALA A 79 -1.90 -15.73 12.87
N ALA A 80 -1.50 -14.62 12.23
CA ALA A 80 -0.13 -14.13 12.24
C ALA A 80 0.36 -13.78 13.65
N GLU A 81 -0.45 -13.04 14.42
CA GLU A 81 -0.13 -12.69 15.80
C GLU A 81 0.02 -13.92 16.69
N LYS A 82 -0.89 -14.89 16.56
CA LYS A 82 -0.82 -16.16 17.30
C LYS A 82 0.48 -16.91 16.97
N MET A 83 0.80 -17.04 15.68
CA MET A 83 2.03 -17.70 15.24
C MET A 83 3.29 -16.97 15.75
N ALA A 84 3.30 -15.63 15.72
CA ALA A 84 4.41 -14.84 16.24
C ALA A 84 4.64 -15.09 17.73
N ILE A 85 3.57 -15.20 18.53
CA ILE A 85 3.64 -15.52 19.96
C ILE A 85 4.20 -16.94 20.17
N GLU A 86 3.75 -17.91 19.37
CA GLU A 86 4.24 -19.29 19.45
C GLU A 86 5.73 -19.37 19.11
N GLU A 87 6.17 -18.76 18.01
CA GLU A 87 7.59 -18.71 17.63
C GLU A 87 8.44 -17.95 18.65
N TRP A 88 7.91 -16.88 19.23
CA TRP A 88 8.56 -16.16 20.34
C TRP A 88 8.83 -17.09 21.53
N LYS A 89 7.82 -17.84 21.95
CA LYS A 89 7.93 -18.81 23.04
C LYS A 89 8.86 -19.98 22.69
N ASN A 90 8.83 -20.41 21.43
CA ASN A 90 9.67 -21.48 20.87
C ASN A 90 11.06 -20.93 20.48
N ASN A 91 11.77 -20.36 21.45
CA ASN A 91 13.19 -19.96 21.41
C ASN A 91 13.54 -18.61 20.74
N LEU A 92 12.66 -17.94 19.99
CA LEU A 92 13.03 -16.61 19.44
C LEU A 92 13.23 -15.57 20.55
N LYS A 93 12.53 -15.70 21.69
CA LYS A 93 12.74 -14.84 22.86
C LYS A 93 14.16 -14.92 23.42
N ASP A 94 14.89 -16.00 23.18
CA ASP A 94 16.25 -16.23 23.70
C ASP A 94 17.32 -16.08 22.61
N ASN A 95 16.91 -16.00 21.33
CA ASN A 95 17.82 -15.71 20.23
C ASN A 95 18.28 -14.25 20.27
N PHE A 96 19.53 -14.01 20.67
CA PHE A 96 20.09 -12.67 20.82
C PHE A 96 20.16 -11.89 19.50
N GLU A 97 20.62 -12.54 18.42
CA GLU A 97 20.74 -11.90 17.10
C GLU A 97 19.36 -11.50 16.54
N PHE A 98 18.34 -12.33 16.77
CA PHE A 98 16.97 -12.00 16.40
C PHE A 98 16.46 -10.78 17.18
N GLN A 99 16.70 -10.71 18.49
CA GLN A 99 16.31 -9.56 19.31
C GLN A 99 16.99 -8.27 18.83
N GLN A 100 18.26 -8.34 18.42
CA GLN A 100 18.96 -7.19 17.81
C GLN A 100 18.28 -6.75 16.51
N PHE A 101 17.85 -7.69 15.66
CA PHE A 101 17.09 -7.36 14.45
C PHE A 101 15.74 -6.72 14.76
N ILE A 102 14.99 -7.24 15.74
CA ILE A 102 13.72 -6.65 16.15
C ILE A 102 13.92 -5.23 16.71
N MET A 103 14.97 -5.03 17.51
CA MET A 103 15.35 -3.70 18.01
C MET A 103 15.71 -2.74 16.89
N LEU A 104 16.54 -3.19 15.93
CA LEU A 104 16.86 -2.41 14.73
C LEU A 104 15.59 -2.04 13.97
N TYR A 105 14.70 -2.99 13.72
CA TYR A 105 13.45 -2.70 13.02
C TYR A 105 12.57 -1.72 13.83
N TRP A 106 12.56 -1.83 15.15
CA TRP A 106 11.82 -0.91 16.00
C TRP A 106 12.30 0.54 15.83
N CYS A 107 13.60 0.75 15.70
CA CYS A 107 14.22 2.07 15.53
C CYS A 107 14.19 2.59 14.08
N GLU A 108 14.65 1.78 13.12
CA GLU A 108 14.92 2.14 11.72
C GLU A 108 13.84 1.64 10.74
N GLY A 109 12.91 0.81 11.20
CA GLY A 109 11.87 0.20 10.38
C GLY A 109 10.64 1.07 10.17
N CYS A 110 9.95 0.85 9.05
CA CYS A 110 8.71 1.54 8.73
C CYS A 110 7.55 1.00 9.57
N LYS A 111 7.00 1.87 10.43
CA LYS A 111 5.85 1.59 11.30
C LYS A 111 4.51 2.13 10.75
N LYS A 112 4.54 2.94 9.68
CA LYS A 112 3.37 3.65 9.14
C LYS A 112 2.42 2.79 8.29
N THR A 113 2.85 1.60 7.87
CA THR A 113 2.10 0.70 6.99
C THR A 113 1.90 -0.67 7.62
N LYS A 114 0.84 -1.36 7.19
CA LYS A 114 0.56 -2.76 7.57
C LYS A 114 0.84 -3.75 6.43
N HIS A 115 1.30 -3.25 5.28
CA HIS A 115 1.33 -4.03 4.04
C HIS A 115 2.71 -4.58 3.68
N TYR A 116 3.77 -3.97 4.21
CA TYR A 116 5.14 -4.33 3.88
C TYR A 116 6.07 -4.00 5.04
N LEU A 117 7.20 -4.70 5.08
CA LEU A 117 8.34 -4.37 5.92
C LEU A 117 9.25 -3.43 5.14
N SER A 118 9.84 -2.45 5.82
CA SER A 118 10.89 -1.66 5.21
C SER A 118 11.86 -1.15 6.26
N VAL A 119 13.15 -1.21 5.96
CA VAL A 119 14.24 -0.66 6.76
C VAL A 119 15.04 0.26 5.85
N SER A 120 15.38 1.45 6.33
CA SER A 120 16.13 2.43 5.54
C SER A 120 17.29 2.99 6.33
N ASN A 121 18.50 2.93 5.79
CA ASN A 121 19.68 3.49 6.44
C ASN A 121 20.80 3.77 5.42
N SER A 122 21.76 4.61 5.79
CA SER A 122 22.96 4.88 4.99
C SER A 122 24.17 4.03 5.39
N ASP A 123 24.15 3.39 6.56
CA ASP A 123 25.20 2.50 7.02
C ASP A 123 25.08 1.12 6.32
N PRO A 124 26.12 0.67 5.59
CA PRO A 124 26.07 -0.59 4.86
C PRO A 124 26.05 -1.82 5.78
N GLN A 125 26.67 -1.79 6.95
CA GLN A 125 26.66 -2.91 7.88
C GLN A 125 25.26 -3.12 8.47
N LEU A 126 24.58 -2.02 8.83
CA LEU A 126 23.21 -2.07 9.32
C LEU A 126 22.26 -2.60 8.25
N ILE A 127 22.41 -2.14 7.00
CA ILE A 127 21.64 -2.63 5.85
C ILE A 127 21.88 -4.13 5.61
N LYS A 128 23.14 -4.59 5.62
CA LYS A 128 23.46 -6.01 5.45
C LYS A 128 22.85 -6.88 6.55
N PHE A 129 22.91 -6.42 7.80
CA PHE A 129 22.30 -7.12 8.93
C PHE A 129 20.78 -7.20 8.78
N ALA A 130 20.12 -6.09 8.42
CA ALA A 130 18.69 -6.07 8.13
C ALA A 130 18.34 -6.99 6.96
N LEU A 131 19.14 -7.00 5.89
CA LEU A 131 18.92 -7.85 4.71
C LEU A 131 19.05 -9.34 5.04
N LYS A 132 20.07 -9.73 5.82
CA LYS A 132 20.25 -11.10 6.32
C LYS A 132 18.97 -11.58 7.01
N TRP A 133 18.45 -10.80 7.95
CA TRP A 133 17.25 -11.17 8.68
C TRP A 133 15.97 -11.13 7.83
N LEU A 134 15.83 -10.14 6.95
CA LEU A 134 14.72 -10.11 6.00
C LEU A 134 14.72 -11.36 5.11
N ARG A 135 15.89 -11.86 4.68
CA ARG A 135 16.01 -13.14 3.96
C ARG A 135 15.63 -14.32 4.85
N ASN A 136 16.12 -14.37 6.09
CA ASN A 136 15.85 -15.47 7.04
C ASN A 136 14.35 -15.64 7.36
N ILE A 137 13.62 -14.54 7.55
CA ILE A 137 12.18 -14.60 7.90
C ILE A 137 11.26 -14.67 6.67
N ASN A 138 11.81 -14.60 5.46
CA ASN A 138 11.06 -14.59 4.20
C ASN A 138 10.86 -16.00 3.65
N TYR A 139 10.01 -16.78 4.34
CA TYR A 139 9.75 -18.19 4.02
C TYR A 139 9.24 -18.47 2.60
N HIS A 140 8.66 -17.45 1.94
CA HIS A 140 8.12 -17.58 0.58
C HIS A 140 9.05 -17.03 -0.50
N ASN A 141 10.29 -16.69 -0.14
CA ASN A 141 11.29 -16.13 -1.04
C ASN A 141 10.75 -14.96 -1.89
N LYS A 142 9.91 -14.10 -1.27
CA LYS A 142 9.36 -12.92 -1.93
C LYS A 142 10.48 -11.95 -2.27
N LYS A 143 10.33 -11.24 -3.39
CA LYS A 143 11.32 -10.24 -3.82
C LYS A 143 11.51 -9.16 -2.74
N ILE A 144 12.76 -8.92 -2.38
CA ILE A 144 13.17 -7.76 -1.58
C ILE A 144 13.53 -6.66 -2.56
N GLU A 145 12.79 -5.56 -2.52
CA GLU A 145 13.02 -4.39 -3.35
C GLU A 145 14.04 -3.46 -2.68
N ALA A 146 14.96 -2.90 -3.47
CA ALA A 146 15.92 -1.91 -3.02
C ALA A 146 15.64 -0.57 -3.71
N ASN A 147 15.55 0.50 -2.92
CA ASN A 147 15.35 1.87 -3.42
C ASN A 147 16.36 2.81 -2.77
N ILE A 148 17.10 3.58 -3.57
CA ILE A 148 18.05 4.58 -3.08
C ILE A 148 17.38 5.94 -3.07
N GLN A 149 17.46 6.65 -1.94
CA GLN A 149 17.27 8.09 -1.90
C GLN A 149 18.60 8.79 -2.18
N LEU A 150 18.69 9.41 -3.37
CA LEU A 150 19.91 10.03 -3.86
C LEU A 150 19.92 11.53 -3.52
N HIS A 151 21.05 12.03 -3.01
CA HIS A 151 21.31 13.46 -2.88
C HIS A 151 21.68 14.07 -4.25
N VAL A 152 21.42 15.37 -4.42
CA VAL A 152 21.55 16.06 -5.72
C VAL A 152 22.96 15.93 -6.33
N ASP A 153 23.99 15.94 -5.49
CA ASP A 153 25.39 15.97 -5.92
C ASP A 153 25.99 14.57 -6.15
N GLN A 154 25.19 13.51 -6.07
CA GLN A 154 25.69 12.14 -6.14
C GLN A 154 25.55 11.54 -7.54
N ASN A 155 26.60 10.84 -7.98
CA ASN A 155 26.54 10.04 -9.20
C ASN A 155 25.71 8.76 -8.96
N GLU A 156 24.59 8.65 -9.68
CA GLU A 156 23.63 7.56 -9.53
C GLU A 156 24.26 6.16 -9.73
N GLU A 157 25.12 6.00 -10.74
CA GLU A 157 25.68 4.69 -11.08
C GLU A 157 26.74 4.24 -10.08
N ASN A 158 27.56 5.17 -9.58
CA ASN A 158 28.52 4.88 -8.51
C ASN A 158 27.79 4.39 -7.25
N VAL A 159 26.68 5.05 -6.89
CA VAL A 159 25.90 4.68 -5.70
C VAL A 159 25.18 3.34 -5.89
N LYS A 160 24.61 3.07 -7.08
CA LYS A 160 24.04 1.75 -7.40
C LYS A 160 25.09 0.65 -7.32
N THR A 161 26.27 0.88 -7.92
CA THR A 161 27.36 -0.09 -7.93
C THR A 161 27.80 -0.45 -6.53
N PHE A 162 27.98 0.55 -5.65
CA PHE A 162 28.27 0.32 -4.24
C PHE A 162 27.20 -0.55 -3.57
N TRP A 163 25.92 -0.19 -3.67
CA TRP A 163 24.86 -0.96 -3.00
C TRP A 163 24.65 -2.36 -3.59
N ARG A 164 24.89 -2.56 -4.89
CA ARG A 164 24.90 -3.91 -5.49
C ARG A 164 25.97 -4.78 -4.84
N GLN A 165 27.18 -4.26 -4.68
CA GLN A 165 28.29 -4.97 -4.03
C GLN A 165 28.00 -5.28 -2.56
N GLU A 166 27.36 -4.36 -1.83
CA GLU A 166 27.06 -4.58 -0.42
C GLU A 166 25.88 -5.54 -0.18
N THR A 167 24.96 -5.70 -1.13
CA THR A 167 23.67 -6.40 -0.89
C THR A 167 23.40 -7.60 -1.79
N ASP A 168 24.14 -7.76 -2.89
CA ASP A 168 23.85 -8.69 -3.99
C ASP A 168 22.45 -8.48 -4.61
N ILE A 169 21.90 -7.26 -4.54
CA ILE A 169 20.63 -6.90 -5.19
C ILE A 169 20.91 -6.13 -6.47
N ASN A 170 20.69 -6.75 -7.63
CA ASN A 170 20.98 -6.16 -8.93
C ASN A 170 20.03 -5.01 -9.30
N GLU A 171 18.73 -5.21 -9.06
CA GLU A 171 17.68 -4.26 -9.41
C GLU A 171 17.47 -3.24 -8.28
N ILE A 172 18.10 -2.08 -8.42
CA ILE A 172 17.97 -0.97 -7.47
C ILE A 172 17.32 0.23 -8.15
N LYS A 173 16.16 0.65 -7.61
CA LYS A 173 15.45 1.85 -8.05
C LYS A 173 16.04 3.09 -7.38
N VAL A 174 15.91 4.24 -8.01
CA VAL A 174 16.41 5.51 -7.47
C VAL A 174 15.30 6.53 -7.40
N GLN A 175 15.23 7.22 -6.27
CA GLN A 175 14.40 8.39 -6.07
C GLN A 175 15.30 9.58 -5.77
N ARG A 176 15.33 10.56 -6.67
CA ARG A 176 16.07 11.81 -6.45
C ARG A 176 15.32 12.65 -5.44
N LYS A 177 16.00 13.11 -4.39
CA LYS A 177 15.43 14.15 -3.51
C LYS A 177 15.50 15.49 -4.23
N SER A 178 14.35 16.08 -4.51
CA SER A 178 14.25 17.51 -4.80
C SER A 178 14.36 18.26 -3.48
N ASN A 179 15.57 18.63 -3.07
CA ASN A 179 15.72 19.55 -1.94
C ASN A 179 15.21 20.92 -2.39
N SER A 180 14.36 21.57 -1.61
CA SER A 180 13.84 22.93 -1.89
C SER A 180 14.90 24.03 -1.81
N GLY A 181 16.20 23.68 -1.75
CA GLY A 181 17.33 24.62 -1.61
C GLY A 181 17.42 25.34 -0.26
N LYS A 182 16.53 25.04 0.70
CA LYS A 182 16.35 25.82 1.95
C LYS A 182 17.04 25.25 3.20
N MET A 183 17.95 24.28 3.06
CA MET A 183 18.65 23.72 4.22
C MET A 183 19.97 24.46 4.46
N SER A 184 19.92 25.52 5.27
CA SER A 184 21.10 26.12 5.89
C SER A 184 21.46 25.33 7.16
N GLY A 185 22.65 24.73 7.22
CA GLY A 185 23.31 24.46 8.50
C GLY A 185 23.67 23.02 8.88
N ARG A 186 23.42 21.98 8.06
CA ARG A 186 23.92 20.61 8.33
C ARG A 186 24.25 19.85 7.03
N ASN A 187 25.54 19.66 6.75
CA ASN A 187 26.05 18.88 5.62
C ASN A 187 26.45 17.45 6.05
N TRP A 188 25.58 16.74 6.78
CA TRP A 188 25.76 15.30 6.96
C TRP A 188 25.12 14.58 5.77
N ASN A 189 25.83 14.60 4.63
CA ASN A 189 25.43 13.85 3.44
C ASN A 189 26.08 12.47 3.51
N SER A 190 25.24 11.42 3.50
CA SER A 190 25.72 10.05 3.34
C SER A 190 26.46 9.91 2.00
N LYS A 191 27.66 9.31 1.99
CA LYS A 191 28.49 9.16 0.77
C LYS A 191 27.76 8.40 -0.35
N TYR A 192 26.94 7.42 0.02
CA TYR A 192 26.22 6.55 -0.91
C TYR A 192 24.69 6.64 -0.77
N GLY A 193 24.17 7.76 -0.29
CA GLY A 193 22.72 7.93 -0.13
C GLY A 193 22.16 7.03 0.97
N VAL A 194 20.83 6.96 1.04
CA VAL A 194 20.11 6.07 1.96
C VAL A 194 19.48 4.94 1.16
N LEU A 195 19.79 3.69 1.51
CA LEU A 195 19.13 2.53 0.91
C LEU A 195 17.91 2.16 1.74
N SER A 196 16.78 1.99 1.08
CA SER A 196 15.56 1.41 1.62
C SER A 196 15.36 0.00 1.07
N LEU A 197 15.42 -0.99 1.96
CA LEU A 197 14.98 -2.35 1.68
C LEU A 197 13.47 -2.45 1.93
N ARG A 198 12.74 -3.13 1.06
CA ARG A 198 11.28 -3.35 1.21
C ARG A 198 10.90 -4.78 0.87
N LEU A 199 10.14 -5.40 1.76
CA LEU A 199 9.55 -6.73 1.58
C LEU A 199 8.03 -6.63 1.69
N SER A 200 7.32 -6.86 0.58
CA SER A 200 5.86 -6.76 0.52
C SER A 200 5.18 -8.00 1.10
N ASP A 201 5.04 -8.01 2.43
CA ASP A 201 4.40 -9.07 3.18
C ASP A 201 3.63 -8.52 4.40
N ALA A 202 2.30 -8.42 4.27
CA ALA A 202 1.43 -7.96 5.36
C ALA A 202 1.37 -8.95 6.54
N TYR A 203 1.55 -10.24 6.26
CA TYR A 203 1.54 -11.28 7.29
C TYR A 203 2.80 -11.18 8.16
N LEU A 204 3.98 -11.15 7.53
CA LEU A 204 5.24 -10.94 8.25
C LEU A 204 5.30 -9.58 8.93
N LYS A 205 4.73 -8.52 8.34
CA LYS A 205 4.65 -7.20 9.00
C LYS A 205 3.89 -7.28 10.33
N THR A 206 2.81 -8.05 10.37
CA THR A 206 2.03 -8.27 11.59
C THR A 206 2.85 -9.02 12.65
N LYS A 207 3.64 -10.02 12.22
CA LYS A 207 4.53 -10.75 13.12
C LYS A 207 5.62 -9.86 13.71
N ILE A 208 6.25 -9.01 12.89
CA ILE A 208 7.23 -8.02 13.36
C ILE A 208 6.64 -7.08 14.40
N ASP A 209 5.45 -6.52 14.15
CA ASP A 209 4.79 -5.65 15.12
C ASP A 209 4.53 -6.38 16.44
N LYS A 210 4.12 -7.66 16.38
CA LYS A 210 3.91 -8.47 17.57
C LYS A 210 5.20 -8.83 18.29
N TRP A 211 6.28 -9.13 17.58
CA TRP A 211 7.59 -9.38 18.19
C TRP A 211 8.19 -8.13 18.82
N ILE A 212 7.95 -6.93 18.27
CA ILE A 212 8.34 -5.66 18.91
C ILE A 212 7.62 -5.49 20.25
N GLU A 213 6.31 -5.73 20.29
CA GLU A 213 5.53 -5.70 21.53
C GLU A 213 6.09 -6.68 22.57
N LEU A 214 6.33 -7.93 22.16
CA LEU A 214 6.87 -8.98 23.04
C LEU A 214 8.29 -8.69 23.53
N LEU A 215 9.15 -8.13 22.68
CA LEU A 215 10.48 -7.67 23.07
C LEU A 215 10.38 -6.52 24.09
N GLY A 216 9.49 -5.55 23.86
CA GLY A 216 9.27 -4.43 24.79
C GLY A 216 8.80 -4.89 26.18
N ILE A 217 7.88 -5.86 26.22
CA ILE A 217 7.43 -6.53 27.46
C ILE A 217 8.63 -7.18 28.16
N LYS A 218 9.41 -7.99 27.43
CA LYS A 218 10.62 -8.65 27.96
C LYS A 218 11.63 -7.66 28.54
N LEU A 219 11.89 -6.56 27.84
CA LEU A 219 12.89 -5.56 28.26
C LEU A 219 12.46 -4.73 29.47
N THR A 220 11.16 -4.56 29.68
CA THR A 220 10.62 -3.77 30.81
C THR A 220 10.24 -4.62 32.03
N GLY A 221 10.22 -5.95 31.90
CA GLY A 221 9.89 -6.86 33.01
C GLY A 221 8.41 -6.91 33.39
N ASN A 222 7.53 -6.28 32.60
CA ASN A 222 6.08 -6.35 32.80
C ASN A 222 5.54 -7.68 32.25
N LEU A 223 5.21 -8.64 33.12
CA LEU A 223 4.47 -9.86 32.79
C LEU A 223 2.96 -9.65 32.97
#